data_AF-A0A101HLC7-F1
#
_entry.id   AF-A0A101HLC7-F1
#
_cell.length_a   1.000
_cell.length_b   1.000
_cell.length_c   1.000
_cell.angle_alpha   90.00
_cell.angle_beta   90.00
_cell.angle_gamma   90.00
#
_symmetry.space_group_name_H-M   'P 1'
#
loop_
_entity.id
_entity.type
_entity.pdbx_description
1 polymer ?
#
loop_
_entity_poly.entity_id
_entity_poly.type
_entity_poly.pdbx_seq_one_letter_code
_entity_poly.pdbx_strand_id
1 'polypeptide(L)'
;MEVNKKNNQVILGKKYSKLPPLDLLAVQKDSWQKFLKDGIAEGLGGISPVKDQTGQRWQLDLGDYHISETNTTSQEAIRRGLSHTVSVDCDITLTSLQTGRTWQKRTFLFDLPQMTQRGTFIINGVERCIVSQVTRAPGVYFTEDQDKRTGKTLYEAEIRPLFGSWLEFVSNNDNVISARIDRRRKFPATIILKALGMSSKEIVDQLGETITPTLNNDTTETRQEALIEIYQKMRPGEPAVIENAEEFFQNAFFNPRRYSLSPVGRYKINKRLGLKTKNNPDGMVLKKGDFLATLSYLVGLLEGEGKIDDIDHLSNRHLRCVGELISQVPFRIGLSRFERMIRDRMVLLSRDQDVNLSALINSQPIIAAINEFFRTNRLSTILDQTNPLSELDNLRRLSVMGPGGLTRERAPFSIRDVSASQYGRVCPVRSPEGQNIGLVTYLALYAKVNEYGFLETPYKKVVKETRGGKTKMKITDEIIYLPADDEEEYYITANDVAIDEDGYITEKLVPARYQGDFLDVPVDQVQLIDVCPRQIVGASASLIPFLDHDEPSRALMGSHMECQAVPLIKPDAPLVGTGMEAII
;
A
#
# COMPACT_ATOMS: atom_id res chain seq x y z
N MET A 1 36.66 16.89 13.30
CA MET A 1 36.51 16.69 14.76
C MET A 1 35.79 17.90 15.30
N GLU A 2 34.51 17.78 15.60
CA GLU A 2 33.69 18.87 16.11
C GLU A 2 33.28 18.54 17.56
N VAL A 3 33.48 19.47 18.48
CA VAL A 3 33.09 19.32 19.88
C VAL A 3 31.68 19.88 20.04
N ASN A 4 30.70 19.02 20.33
CA ASN A 4 29.38 19.49 20.73
C ASN A 4 29.49 20.09 22.14
N LYS A 5 29.57 21.42 22.21
CA LYS A 5 29.79 22.19 23.45
C LYS A 5 28.73 21.94 24.54
N LYS A 6 27.57 21.38 24.20
CA LYS A 6 26.49 21.11 25.17
C LYS A 6 26.73 19.83 25.98
N ASN A 7 27.35 18.81 25.38
CA ASN A 7 27.53 17.48 25.98
C ASN A 7 29.00 16.98 25.97
N ASN A 8 29.98 17.80 25.55
CA ASN A 8 31.38 17.40 25.38
C ASN A 8 31.60 16.16 24.48
N GLN A 9 30.65 15.85 23.59
CA GLN A 9 30.79 14.77 22.61
C GLN A 9 31.65 15.24 21.44
N VAL A 10 32.56 14.37 21.01
CA VAL A 10 33.41 14.59 19.83
C VAL A 10 32.89 13.73 18.69
N ILE A 11 32.48 14.38 17.60
CA ILE A 11 32.04 13.68 16.39
C ILE A 11 33.23 13.44 15.46
N LEU A 12 33.45 12.16 15.13
CA LEU A 12 34.40 11.70 14.11
C LEU A 12 33.68 11.52 12.77
N GLY A 13 34.40 11.73 11.66
CA GLY A 13 33.86 11.57 10.31
C GLY A 13 33.44 12.86 9.59
N LYS A 14 32.90 12.70 8.37
CA LYS A 14 32.40 13.80 7.52
C LYS A 14 31.08 14.33 8.08
N LYS A 15 30.89 15.65 8.07
CA LYS A 15 29.60 16.29 8.38
C LYS A 15 28.75 16.33 7.12
N TYR A 16 27.59 15.68 7.16
CA TYR A 16 26.65 15.74 6.05
C TYR A 16 25.79 17.00 6.17
N SER A 17 25.91 17.91 5.20
CA SER A 17 25.10 19.14 5.14
C SER A 17 23.66 18.83 4.71
N LYS A 18 22.71 19.59 5.27
CA LYS A 18 21.30 19.63 4.83
C LYS A 18 20.66 18.23 4.67
N LEU A 19 20.72 17.42 5.72
CA LEU A 19 19.98 16.16 5.75
C LEU A 19 18.47 16.42 5.83
N PRO A 20 17.63 15.52 5.28
CA PRO A 20 16.19 15.58 5.51
C PRO A 20 15.88 15.52 7.02
N PRO A 21 14.78 16.16 7.47
CA PRO A 21 14.33 16.03 8.85
C PRO A 21 14.02 14.57 9.15
N LEU A 22 14.49 14.08 10.29
CA LEU A 22 14.31 12.71 10.73
C LEU A 22 13.18 12.64 11.75
N ASP A 23 11.95 12.40 11.28
CA ASP A 23 10.81 12.08 12.14
C ASP A 23 10.53 10.58 12.06
N LEU A 24 10.91 9.87 13.11
CA LEU A 24 10.81 8.41 13.15
C LEU A 24 9.37 7.91 13.40
N LEU A 25 8.45 8.79 13.79
CA LEU A 25 7.04 8.49 14.06
C LEU A 25 6.10 8.91 12.92
N ALA A 26 6.61 9.64 11.93
CA ALA A 26 5.83 10.18 10.81
C ALA A 26 4.95 9.11 10.13
N VAL A 27 5.48 7.91 9.89
CA VAL A 27 4.73 6.81 9.23
C VAL A 27 3.43 6.45 9.96
N GLN A 28 3.40 6.54 11.29
CA GLN A 28 2.21 6.29 12.09
C GLN A 28 1.30 7.52 12.09
N LYS A 29 1.87 8.69 12.42
CA LYS A 29 1.12 9.94 12.62
C LYS A 29 0.47 10.45 11.33
N ASP A 30 1.23 10.52 10.25
CA ASP A 30 0.75 11.04 8.97
C ASP A 30 -0.36 10.16 8.40
N SER A 31 -0.20 8.83 8.50
CA SER A 31 -1.22 7.88 8.07
C SER A 31 -2.50 7.99 8.88
N TRP A 32 -2.40 8.12 10.21
CA TRP A 32 -3.57 8.29 11.06
C TRP A 32 -4.28 9.62 10.79
N GLN A 33 -3.53 10.71 10.64
CA GLN A 33 -4.10 12.02 10.34
C GLN A 33 -4.84 12.03 9.00
N LYS A 34 -4.30 11.35 7.99
CA LYS A 34 -5.00 11.16 6.70
C LYS A 34 -6.31 10.38 6.85
N PHE A 35 -6.33 9.34 7.69
CA PHE A 35 -7.57 8.60 7.97
C PHE A 35 -8.61 9.47 8.68
N LEU A 36 -8.19 10.26 9.69
CA LEU A 36 -9.09 11.15 10.41
C LEU A 36 -9.69 12.22 9.51
N LYS A 37 -8.92 12.74 8.55
CA LYS A 37 -9.33 13.83 7.64
C LYS A 37 -10.19 13.33 6.47
N ASP A 38 -9.70 12.32 5.76
CA ASP A 38 -10.27 11.90 4.48
C ASP A 38 -10.94 10.52 4.61
N GLY A 39 -10.34 9.59 5.34
CA GLY A 39 -10.77 8.18 5.38
C GLY A 39 -12.16 7.95 5.98
N ILE A 40 -12.56 8.71 7.00
CA ILE A 40 -13.91 8.63 7.58
C ILE A 40 -14.95 9.16 6.58
N ALA A 41 -14.66 10.30 5.94
CA ALA A 41 -15.52 10.93 4.95
C ALA A 41 -15.74 10.01 3.73
N GLU A 42 -14.64 9.45 3.20
CA GLU A 42 -14.66 8.49 2.09
C GLU A 42 -15.48 7.24 2.42
N GLY A 43 -15.33 6.70 3.64
CA GLY A 43 -16.08 5.54 4.09
C GLY A 43 -17.58 5.82 4.19
N LEU A 44 -17.98 6.91 4.86
CA LEU A 44 -19.39 7.30 5.00
C LEU A 44 -20.02 7.65 3.65
N GLY A 45 -19.32 8.42 2.81
CA GLY A 45 -19.73 8.74 1.45
C GLY A 45 -19.84 7.51 0.54
N GLY A 46 -19.03 6.49 0.77
CA GLY A 46 -19.06 5.24 0.00
C GLY A 46 -20.34 4.42 0.16
N ILE A 47 -21.00 4.52 1.32
CA ILE A 47 -22.30 3.87 1.56
C ILE A 47 -23.49 4.81 1.33
N SER A 48 -23.27 6.13 1.36
CA SER A 48 -24.30 7.13 1.16
C SER A 48 -24.60 7.41 -0.33
N PRO A 49 -25.84 7.75 -0.72
CA PRO A 49 -27.06 7.57 0.06
C PRO A 49 -27.39 6.08 0.25
N VAL A 50 -28.05 5.78 1.37
CA VAL A 50 -28.66 4.48 1.65
C VAL A 50 -30.13 4.55 1.26
N LYS A 51 -30.55 3.75 0.29
CA LYS A 51 -31.97 3.66 -0.12
C LYS A 51 -32.65 2.45 0.52
N ASP A 52 -33.97 2.52 0.68
CA ASP A 52 -34.77 1.39 1.14
C ASP A 52 -34.73 0.21 0.15
N GLN A 53 -35.22 -0.96 0.55
CA GLN A 53 -35.16 -2.16 -0.29
C GLN A 53 -35.83 -1.98 -1.67
N THR A 54 -36.90 -1.18 -1.75
CA THR A 54 -37.57 -0.88 -3.03
C THR A 54 -36.91 0.29 -3.78
N GLY A 55 -36.07 1.08 -3.10
CA GLY A 55 -35.42 2.27 -3.64
C GLY A 55 -36.35 3.45 -3.90
N GLN A 56 -37.61 3.38 -3.46
CA GLN A 56 -38.68 4.30 -3.87
C GLN A 56 -39.33 5.05 -2.70
N ARG A 57 -39.09 4.65 -1.44
CA ARG A 57 -39.82 5.23 -0.30
C ARG A 57 -38.95 6.15 0.53
N TRP A 58 -37.77 5.66 0.89
CA TRP A 58 -36.89 6.32 1.85
C TRP A 58 -35.47 6.38 1.34
N GLN A 59 -34.83 7.51 1.57
CA GLN A 59 -33.41 7.72 1.34
C GLN A 59 -32.78 8.31 2.61
N LEU A 60 -31.68 7.74 3.06
CA LEU A 60 -30.88 8.24 4.17
C LEU A 60 -29.51 8.68 3.67
N ASP A 61 -29.22 9.95 3.87
CA ASP A 61 -27.95 10.59 3.54
C ASP A 61 -27.10 10.74 4.82
N LEU A 62 -25.82 10.40 4.69
CA LEU A 62 -24.80 10.57 5.73
C LEU A 62 -23.93 11.74 5.29
N GLY A 63 -24.06 12.86 5.98
CA GLY A 63 -23.35 14.10 5.68
C GLY A 63 -22.03 14.19 6.43
N ASP A 64 -21.68 15.42 6.81
CA ASP A 64 -20.43 15.72 7.49
C ASP A 64 -20.32 15.02 8.84
N TYR A 65 -19.09 14.66 9.20
CA TYR A 65 -18.77 14.06 10.50
C TYR A 65 -18.00 15.05 11.37
N HIS A 66 -18.11 14.87 12.67
CA HIS A 66 -17.49 15.72 13.68
C HIS A 66 -16.80 14.84 14.70
N ILE A 67 -15.51 15.08 14.93
CA ILE A 67 -14.71 14.36 15.92
C ILE A 67 -14.57 15.24 17.17
N SER A 68 -14.94 14.71 18.32
CA SER A 68 -14.78 15.41 19.59
C SER A 68 -13.33 15.43 20.07
N GLU A 69 -13.02 16.30 21.03
CA GLU A 69 -11.79 16.17 21.80
C GLU A 69 -11.84 14.93 22.72
N THR A 70 -10.67 14.48 23.16
CA THR A 70 -10.55 13.34 24.06
C THR A 70 -10.96 13.74 25.48
N ASN A 71 -11.93 13.03 26.07
CA ASN A 71 -12.35 13.27 27.45
C ASN A 71 -11.39 12.67 28.50
N THR A 72 -10.41 11.87 28.08
CA THR A 72 -9.51 11.13 28.97
C THR A 72 -8.11 11.12 28.40
N THR A 73 -7.11 11.43 29.23
CA THR A 73 -5.70 11.38 28.83
C THR A 73 -5.24 9.93 28.66
N SER A 74 -4.16 9.73 27.90
CA SER A 74 -3.55 8.40 27.71
C SER A 74 -3.17 7.73 29.04
N GLN A 75 -2.56 8.48 29.96
CA GLN A 75 -2.16 7.96 31.27
C GLN A 75 -3.35 7.54 32.14
N GLU A 76 -4.44 8.34 32.11
CA GLU A 76 -5.65 8.02 32.86
C GLU A 76 -6.35 6.78 32.30
N ALA A 77 -6.37 6.63 30.97
CA ALA A 77 -6.91 5.43 30.31
C ALA A 77 -6.16 4.17 30.74
N ILE A 78 -4.82 4.21 30.80
CA ILE A 78 -3.99 3.12 31.31
C ILE A 78 -4.32 2.82 32.77
N ARG A 79 -4.30 3.83 33.64
CA ARG A 79 -4.52 3.67 35.09
C ARG A 79 -5.88 3.06 35.42
N ARG A 80 -6.93 3.41 34.67
CA ARG A 80 -8.31 2.95 34.90
C ARG A 80 -8.70 1.73 34.08
N GLY A 81 -7.82 1.21 33.23
CA GLY A 81 -8.18 0.10 32.34
C GLY A 81 -9.18 0.49 31.25
N LEU A 82 -9.24 1.76 30.87
CA LEU A 82 -10.15 2.28 29.84
C LEU A 82 -9.48 2.33 28.46
N SER A 83 -10.28 2.46 27.41
CA SER A 83 -9.74 2.77 26.08
C SER A 83 -9.62 4.29 25.89
N HIS A 84 -8.57 4.75 25.21
CA HIS A 84 -8.41 6.15 24.84
C HIS A 84 -9.12 6.40 23.51
N THR A 85 -10.26 7.10 23.55
CA THR A 85 -11.15 7.28 22.41
C THR A 85 -11.61 8.72 22.24
N VAL A 86 -12.07 9.04 21.04
CA VAL A 86 -12.81 10.26 20.68
C VAL A 86 -14.18 9.87 20.14
N SER A 87 -15.20 10.69 20.38
CA SER A 87 -16.53 10.44 19.84
C SER A 87 -16.67 11.01 18.43
N VAL A 88 -17.29 10.24 17.54
CA VAL A 88 -17.56 10.62 16.14
C VAL A 88 -19.06 10.77 15.95
N ASP A 89 -19.48 11.99 15.66
CA ASP A 89 -20.86 12.34 15.32
C ASP A 89 -21.00 12.52 13.80
N CYS A 90 -22.20 12.31 13.26
CA CYS A 90 -22.50 12.56 11.84
C CYS A 90 -23.85 13.26 11.67
N ASP A 91 -23.91 14.15 10.68
CA ASP A 91 -25.13 14.81 10.26
C ASP A 91 -25.95 13.88 9.36
N ILE A 92 -27.15 13.54 9.80
CA ILE A 92 -27.98 12.51 9.16
C ILE A 92 -29.24 13.16 8.62
N THR A 93 -29.53 12.92 7.34
CA THR A 93 -30.75 13.40 6.68
C THR A 93 -31.55 12.20 6.19
N LEU A 94 -32.79 12.05 6.66
CA LEU A 94 -33.75 11.11 6.08
C LEU A 94 -34.71 11.88 5.19
N THR A 95 -34.91 11.40 3.97
CA THR A 95 -35.83 11.97 2.99
C THR A 95 -36.91 10.94 2.63
N SER A 96 -38.17 11.35 2.74
CA SER A 96 -39.30 10.61 2.16
C SER A 96 -39.37 10.94 0.67
N LEU A 97 -39.06 9.97 -0.20
CA LEU A 97 -39.07 10.17 -1.65
C LEU A 97 -40.49 10.39 -2.21
N GLN A 98 -41.53 9.99 -1.46
CA GLN A 98 -42.93 10.16 -1.85
C GLN A 98 -43.50 11.54 -1.48
N THR A 99 -43.11 12.08 -0.32
CA THR A 99 -43.67 13.34 0.20
C THR A 99 -42.71 14.52 0.11
N GLY A 100 -41.42 14.26 -0.15
CA GLY A 100 -40.35 15.27 -0.12
C GLY A 100 -39.97 15.75 1.28
N ARG A 101 -40.61 15.23 2.35
CA ARG A 101 -40.29 15.63 3.72
C ARG A 101 -38.91 15.13 4.12
N THR A 102 -38.17 15.99 4.81
CA THR A 102 -36.82 15.72 5.30
C THR A 102 -36.75 15.85 6.81
N TRP A 103 -36.07 14.92 7.46
CA TRP A 103 -35.73 14.97 8.88
C TRP A 103 -34.20 15.02 8.98
N GLN A 104 -33.68 16.00 9.74
CA GLN A 104 -32.24 16.20 9.92
C GLN A 104 -31.87 16.18 11.39
N LYS A 105 -30.79 15.47 11.73
CA LYS A 105 -30.27 15.44 13.10
C LYS A 105 -28.80 15.04 13.12
N ARG A 106 -27.99 15.78 13.87
CA ARG A 106 -26.66 15.32 14.28
C ARG A 106 -26.79 14.20 15.30
N THR A 107 -26.22 13.05 14.98
CA THR A 107 -26.33 11.86 15.83
C THR A 107 -24.95 11.27 16.07
N PHE A 108 -24.70 10.87 17.31
CA PHE A 108 -23.53 10.07 17.65
C PHE A 108 -23.48 8.81 16.81
N LEU A 109 -22.36 8.59 16.12
CA LEU A 109 -22.09 7.34 15.46
C LEU A 109 -21.33 6.42 16.39
N PHE A 110 -20.05 6.64 16.65
CA PHE A 110 -19.23 5.69 17.42
C PHE A 110 -18.06 6.36 18.12
N ASP A 111 -17.50 5.66 19.11
CA ASP A 111 -16.22 6.04 19.71
C ASP A 111 -15.07 5.42 18.91
N LEU A 112 -14.16 6.27 18.42
CA LEU A 112 -12.98 5.89 17.66
C LEU A 112 -11.76 5.84 18.61
N PRO A 113 -11.00 4.72 18.66
CA PRO A 113 -9.70 4.69 19.33
C PRO A 113 -8.77 5.76 18.78
N GLN A 114 -8.23 6.60 19.65
CA GLN A 114 -7.41 7.74 19.26
C GLN A 114 -5.92 7.43 19.42
N MET A 115 -5.13 7.86 18.44
CA MET A 115 -3.67 7.74 18.49
C MET A 115 -3.08 8.75 19.49
N THR A 116 -2.15 8.27 20.32
CA THR A 116 -1.39 9.11 21.26
C THR A 116 -0.30 9.91 20.53
N GLN A 117 0.31 10.88 21.23
CA GLN A 117 1.47 11.62 20.70
C GLN A 117 2.69 10.73 20.39
N ARG A 118 2.74 9.50 20.94
CA ARG A 118 3.80 8.51 20.69
C ARG A 118 3.53 7.62 19.46
N GLY A 119 2.38 7.79 18.79
CA GLY A 119 2.00 6.93 17.65
C GLY A 119 1.35 5.61 18.06
N THR A 120 0.94 5.47 19.32
CA THR A 120 0.37 4.24 19.91
C THR A 120 -1.12 4.40 20.16
N PHE A 121 -1.80 3.30 20.53
CA PHE A 121 -3.22 3.29 20.91
C PHE A 121 -3.39 2.64 22.28
N ILE A 122 -4.37 3.07 23.06
CA ILE A 122 -4.68 2.46 24.37
C ILE A 122 -6.05 1.81 24.29
N ILE A 123 -6.08 0.49 24.46
CA ILE A 123 -7.29 -0.33 24.36
C ILE A 123 -7.45 -1.12 25.66
N ASN A 124 -8.49 -0.81 26.43
CA ASN A 124 -8.74 -1.38 27.76
C ASN A 124 -7.49 -1.31 28.69
N GLY A 125 -6.84 -0.15 28.72
CA GLY A 125 -5.63 0.11 29.51
C GLY A 125 -4.34 -0.50 28.97
N VAL A 126 -4.37 -1.24 27.85
CA VAL A 126 -3.19 -1.83 27.24
C VAL A 126 -2.72 -0.98 26.06
N GLU A 127 -1.46 -0.55 26.09
CA GLU A 127 -0.83 0.18 25.00
C GLU A 127 -0.47 -0.76 23.83
N ARG A 128 -0.83 -0.35 22.63
CA ARG A 128 -0.74 -1.12 21.40
C ARG A 128 -0.13 -0.30 20.27
N CYS A 129 0.52 -1.00 19.37
CA CYS A 129 1.07 -0.47 18.13
C CYS A 129 0.43 -1.18 16.95
N ILE A 130 0.10 -0.44 15.88
CA ILE A 130 -0.34 -1.03 14.63
C ILE A 130 0.86 -1.17 13.69
N VAL A 131 1.23 -2.42 13.42
CA VAL A 131 2.34 -2.78 12.52
C VAL A 131 1.92 -2.51 11.07
N SER A 132 2.75 -1.81 10.31
CA SER A 132 2.48 -1.54 8.90
C SER A 132 2.64 -2.79 8.06
N GLN A 133 1.76 -2.98 7.08
CA GLN A 133 1.68 -4.22 6.31
C GLN A 133 2.15 -4.01 4.87
N VAL A 134 3.11 -4.81 4.42
CA VAL A 134 3.56 -4.83 3.03
C VAL A 134 2.73 -5.86 2.26
N THR A 135 2.01 -5.43 1.24
CA THR A 135 1.16 -6.29 0.40
C THR A 135 1.49 -6.08 -1.08
N ARG A 136 1.01 -6.96 -1.97
CA ARG A 136 1.08 -6.68 -3.41
C ARG A 136 0.20 -5.48 -3.74
N ALA A 137 0.74 -4.51 -4.46
CA ALA A 137 -0.02 -3.31 -4.82
C ALA A 137 -1.22 -3.66 -5.74
N PRO A 138 -2.32 -2.92 -5.69
CA PRO A 138 -3.31 -2.96 -6.78
C PRO A 138 -2.67 -2.53 -8.10
N GLY A 139 -3.09 -3.10 -9.22
CA GLY A 139 -2.56 -2.77 -10.55
C GLY A 139 -2.60 -3.95 -11.51
N VAL A 140 -1.83 -3.86 -12.60
CA VAL A 140 -1.61 -4.94 -13.55
C VAL A 140 -0.19 -5.47 -13.44
N TYR A 141 -0.04 -6.79 -13.57
CA TYR A 141 1.23 -7.51 -13.47
C TYR A 141 1.38 -8.45 -14.65
N PHE A 142 2.58 -8.58 -15.18
CA PHE A 142 2.94 -9.52 -16.22
C PHE A 142 4.05 -10.44 -15.74
N THR A 143 3.78 -11.72 -15.65
CA THR A 143 4.74 -12.73 -15.19
C THR A 143 4.92 -13.81 -16.23
N GLU A 144 6.03 -14.53 -16.14
CA GLU A 144 6.27 -15.74 -16.91
C GLU A 144 6.34 -16.97 -16.01
N ASP A 145 5.93 -18.10 -16.55
CA ASP A 145 6.14 -19.42 -15.98
C ASP A 145 6.65 -20.35 -17.07
N GLN A 146 7.59 -21.24 -16.74
CA GLN A 146 8.07 -22.24 -17.70
C GLN A 146 7.26 -23.52 -17.53
N ASP A 147 6.58 -23.94 -18.61
CA ASP A 147 5.91 -25.23 -18.60
C ASP A 147 6.96 -26.35 -18.50
N LYS A 148 7.00 -27.01 -17.34
CA LYS A 148 7.94 -28.09 -17.03
C LYS A 148 7.91 -29.24 -18.03
N ARG A 149 6.79 -29.45 -18.74
CA ARG A 149 6.64 -30.54 -19.70
C ARG A 149 7.17 -30.18 -21.09
N THR A 150 6.87 -28.98 -21.57
CA THR A 150 7.20 -28.57 -22.95
C THR A 150 8.43 -27.68 -23.03
N GLY A 151 8.87 -27.10 -21.91
CA GLY A 151 9.93 -26.09 -21.84
C GLY A 151 9.53 -24.73 -22.40
N LYS A 152 8.27 -24.56 -22.83
CA LYS A 152 7.78 -23.31 -23.40
C LYS A 152 7.49 -22.30 -22.29
N THR A 153 7.89 -21.05 -22.51
CA THR A 153 7.53 -19.93 -21.65
C THR A 153 6.07 -19.58 -21.86
N LEU A 154 5.31 -19.57 -20.76
CA LEU A 154 3.94 -19.12 -20.68
C LEU A 154 3.92 -17.76 -20.00
N TYR A 155 3.02 -16.89 -20.45
CA TYR A 155 2.86 -15.54 -19.91
C TYR A 155 1.50 -15.42 -19.25
N GLU A 156 1.47 -14.71 -18.13
CA GLU A 156 0.27 -14.41 -17.37
C GLU A 156 0.19 -12.90 -17.13
N ALA A 157 -1.00 -12.33 -17.33
CA ALA A 157 -1.34 -10.98 -16.93
C ALA A 157 -2.38 -11.01 -15.80
N GLU A 158 -2.07 -10.47 -14.62
CA GLU A 158 -2.96 -10.38 -13.46
C GLU A 158 -3.37 -8.92 -13.23
N ILE A 159 -4.66 -8.61 -13.32
CA ILE A 159 -5.24 -7.33 -12.86
C ILE A 159 -5.81 -7.52 -11.46
N ARG A 160 -5.20 -6.83 -10.51
CA ARG A 160 -5.49 -6.92 -9.08
C ARG A 160 -6.11 -5.62 -8.56
N PRO A 161 -7.38 -5.63 -8.13
CA PRO A 161 -7.98 -4.48 -7.46
C PRO A 161 -7.59 -4.38 -5.98
N LEU A 162 -7.87 -3.22 -5.36
CA LEU A 162 -7.89 -3.07 -3.91
C LEU A 162 -9.01 -3.92 -3.30
N PHE A 163 -10.19 -3.89 -3.93
CA PHE A 163 -11.32 -4.75 -3.62
C PHE A 163 -12.17 -4.98 -4.87
N GLY A 164 -12.84 -6.13 -4.94
CA GLY A 164 -13.62 -6.56 -6.11
C GLY A 164 -13.00 -7.80 -6.75
N SER A 165 -13.46 -8.15 -7.96
CA SER A 165 -13.06 -9.38 -8.63
C SER A 165 -11.69 -9.28 -9.31
N TRP A 166 -10.85 -10.29 -9.14
CA TRP A 166 -9.55 -10.35 -9.83
C TRP A 166 -9.75 -10.85 -11.26
N LEU A 167 -8.95 -10.36 -12.19
CA LEU A 167 -8.97 -10.80 -13.59
C LEU A 167 -7.57 -11.25 -13.99
N GLU A 168 -7.47 -12.48 -14.48
CA GLU A 168 -6.21 -13.08 -14.92
C GLU A 168 -6.35 -13.50 -16.39
N PHE A 169 -5.32 -13.25 -17.20
CA PHE A 169 -5.18 -13.76 -18.56
C PHE A 169 -3.95 -14.64 -18.62
N VAL A 170 -4.09 -15.87 -19.14
CA VAL A 170 -3.02 -16.87 -19.13
C VAL A 170 -2.88 -17.46 -20.52
N SER A 171 -1.68 -17.40 -21.09
CA SER A 171 -1.38 -18.10 -22.33
C SER A 171 -1.13 -19.59 -22.08
N ASN A 172 -1.38 -20.40 -23.10
CA ASN A 172 -1.06 -21.82 -23.09
C ASN A 172 -0.07 -22.18 -24.21
N ASN A 173 0.29 -23.46 -24.29
CA ASN A 173 1.24 -23.94 -25.29
C ASN A 173 0.77 -23.75 -26.74
N ASP A 174 -0.55 -23.71 -26.96
CA ASP A 174 -1.17 -23.54 -28.28
C ASP A 174 -1.41 -22.06 -28.64
N ASN A 175 -0.79 -21.12 -27.89
CA ASN A 175 -0.97 -19.67 -28.03
C ASN A 175 -2.42 -19.19 -27.82
N VAL A 176 -3.23 -19.96 -27.10
CA VAL A 176 -4.59 -19.58 -26.70
C VAL A 176 -4.51 -18.82 -25.38
N ILE A 177 -5.09 -17.63 -25.36
CA ILE A 177 -5.17 -16.79 -24.16
C ILE A 177 -6.50 -17.05 -23.47
N SER A 178 -6.44 -17.59 -22.25
CA SER A 178 -7.62 -17.84 -21.41
C SER A 178 -7.76 -16.75 -20.36
N ALA A 179 -8.98 -16.27 -20.12
CA ALA A 179 -9.34 -15.44 -18.97
C ALA A 179 -9.81 -16.29 -17.78
N ARG A 180 -9.57 -15.79 -16.56
CA ARG A 180 -10.15 -16.27 -15.30
C ARG A 180 -10.60 -15.08 -14.46
N ILE A 181 -11.75 -15.21 -13.80
CA ILE A 181 -12.21 -14.25 -12.80
C ILE A 181 -12.18 -14.93 -11.43
N ASP A 182 -11.58 -14.29 -10.43
CA ASP A 182 -11.45 -14.80 -9.06
C ASP A 182 -10.89 -16.24 -8.97
N ARG A 183 -9.94 -16.57 -9.86
CA ARG A 183 -9.31 -17.91 -9.97
C ARG A 183 -10.31 -19.05 -10.19
N ARG A 184 -11.48 -18.75 -10.77
CA ARG A 184 -12.48 -19.76 -11.17
C ARG A 184 -12.15 -20.37 -12.54
N ARG A 185 -13.14 -21.00 -13.17
CA ARG A 185 -12.98 -21.74 -14.44
C ARG A 185 -12.44 -20.83 -15.55
N LYS A 186 -11.52 -21.37 -16.35
CA LYS A 186 -10.95 -20.72 -17.55
C LYS A 186 -11.99 -20.63 -18.66
N PHE A 187 -11.93 -19.57 -19.44
CA PHE A 187 -12.67 -19.39 -20.69
C PHE A 187 -11.85 -18.51 -21.66
N PRO A 188 -12.05 -18.57 -22.99
CA PRO A 188 -11.32 -17.75 -23.94
C PRO A 188 -11.36 -16.24 -23.60
N ALA A 189 -10.23 -15.56 -23.67
CA ALA A 189 -10.13 -14.14 -23.28
C ALA A 189 -10.97 -13.20 -24.15
N THR A 190 -11.23 -13.60 -25.40
CA THR A 190 -12.06 -12.87 -26.37
C THR A 190 -13.51 -12.71 -25.91
N ILE A 191 -14.02 -13.61 -25.06
CA ILE A 191 -15.35 -13.52 -24.45
C ILE A 191 -15.47 -12.26 -23.59
N ILE A 192 -14.41 -11.87 -22.85
CA ILE A 192 -14.41 -10.60 -22.10
C ILE A 192 -14.57 -9.41 -23.06
N LEU A 193 -13.84 -9.40 -24.17
CA LEU A 193 -13.91 -8.31 -25.15
C LEU A 193 -15.27 -8.25 -25.86
N LYS A 194 -15.88 -9.39 -26.17
CA LYS A 194 -17.26 -9.47 -26.69
C LYS A 194 -18.29 -9.01 -25.68
N ALA A 195 -18.13 -9.33 -24.40
CA ALA A 195 -18.98 -8.79 -23.32
C ALA A 195 -18.87 -7.26 -23.19
N LEU A 196 -17.70 -6.68 -23.54
CA LEU A 196 -17.47 -5.23 -23.68
C LEU A 196 -17.96 -4.64 -25.01
N GLY A 197 -18.67 -5.44 -25.81
CA GLY A 197 -19.28 -5.03 -27.07
C GLY A 197 -18.32 -4.91 -28.24
N MET A 198 -17.18 -5.60 -28.23
CA MET A 198 -16.31 -5.69 -29.42
C MET A 198 -16.74 -6.83 -30.33
N SER A 199 -16.68 -6.61 -31.64
CA SER A 199 -16.85 -7.67 -32.64
C SER A 199 -15.55 -8.47 -32.82
N SER A 200 -15.65 -9.71 -33.31
CA SER A 200 -14.47 -10.54 -33.61
C SER A 200 -13.49 -9.84 -34.56
N LYS A 201 -14.00 -9.07 -35.54
CA LYS A 201 -13.16 -8.30 -36.47
C LYS A 201 -12.36 -7.20 -35.75
N GLU A 202 -13.04 -6.40 -34.92
CA GLU A 202 -12.37 -5.35 -34.13
C GLU A 202 -11.31 -5.92 -33.18
N ILE A 203 -11.55 -7.12 -32.63
CA ILE A 203 -10.58 -7.81 -31.76
C ILE A 203 -9.30 -8.14 -32.55
N VAL A 204 -9.42 -8.72 -33.75
CA VAL A 204 -8.25 -9.03 -34.60
C VAL A 204 -7.55 -7.75 -35.05
N ASP A 205 -8.30 -6.73 -35.48
CA ASP A 205 -7.74 -5.45 -35.93
C ASP A 205 -6.91 -4.75 -34.84
N GLN A 206 -7.24 -4.96 -33.56
CA GLN A 206 -6.55 -4.32 -32.42
C GLN A 206 -5.44 -5.18 -31.80
N LEU A 207 -5.57 -6.52 -31.81
CA LEU A 207 -4.65 -7.44 -31.14
C LEU A 207 -3.75 -8.23 -32.10
N GLY A 208 -3.96 -8.11 -33.41
CA GLY A 208 -3.20 -8.84 -34.43
C GLY A 208 -3.60 -10.33 -34.54
N GLU A 209 -2.93 -11.04 -35.45
CA GLU A 209 -3.22 -12.45 -35.78
C GLU A 209 -2.90 -13.42 -34.64
N THR A 210 -2.09 -13.00 -33.66
CA THR A 210 -1.72 -13.80 -32.50
C THR A 210 -2.94 -14.17 -31.63
N ILE A 211 -4.04 -13.40 -31.71
CA ILE A 211 -5.28 -13.72 -31.01
C ILE A 211 -6.17 -14.75 -31.73
N THR A 212 -5.91 -15.04 -33.01
CA THR A 212 -6.75 -15.90 -33.87
C THR A 212 -6.98 -17.31 -33.28
N PRO A 213 -5.98 -18.01 -32.69
CA PRO A 213 -6.20 -19.28 -31.99
C PRO A 213 -7.19 -19.16 -30.81
N THR A 214 -7.22 -18.01 -30.16
CA THR A 214 -8.15 -17.73 -29.05
C THR A 214 -9.57 -17.53 -29.56
N LEU A 215 -9.74 -16.80 -30.67
CA LEU A 215 -11.05 -16.63 -31.31
C LEU A 215 -11.62 -17.95 -31.83
N ASN A 216 -10.80 -18.84 -32.37
CA ASN A 216 -11.25 -20.16 -32.84
C ASN A 216 -11.78 -21.04 -31.70
N ASN A 217 -11.30 -20.84 -30.48
CA ASN A 217 -11.76 -21.54 -29.29
C ASN A 217 -12.94 -20.85 -28.59
N ASP A 218 -13.36 -19.68 -29.06
CA ASP A 218 -14.48 -18.92 -28.54
C ASP A 218 -15.78 -19.34 -29.21
N THR A 219 -16.68 -19.93 -28.43
CA THR A 219 -17.97 -20.43 -28.90
C THR A 219 -19.05 -19.36 -28.99
N THR A 220 -18.77 -18.11 -28.57
CA THR A 220 -19.75 -17.03 -28.52
C THR A 220 -19.63 -16.11 -29.73
N GLU A 221 -20.73 -15.59 -30.26
CA GLU A 221 -20.70 -14.61 -31.35
C GLU A 221 -21.19 -13.23 -30.89
N THR A 222 -22.20 -13.21 -30.01
CA THR A 222 -22.83 -11.97 -29.55
C THR A 222 -22.40 -11.56 -28.15
N ARG A 223 -22.57 -10.27 -27.84
CA ARG A 223 -22.35 -9.73 -26.48
C ARG A 223 -23.19 -10.46 -25.43
N GLN A 224 -24.43 -10.80 -25.75
CA GLN A 224 -25.35 -11.44 -24.82
C GLN A 224 -24.90 -12.87 -24.49
N GLU A 225 -24.49 -13.64 -25.49
CA GLU A 225 -23.91 -14.97 -25.31
C GLU A 225 -22.65 -14.92 -24.47
N ALA A 226 -21.77 -13.95 -24.72
CA ALA A 226 -20.55 -13.77 -23.95
C ALA A 226 -20.83 -13.48 -22.46
N LEU A 227 -21.79 -12.61 -22.16
CA LEU A 227 -22.21 -12.33 -20.78
C LEU A 227 -22.79 -13.56 -20.09
N ILE A 228 -23.64 -14.33 -20.79
CA ILE A 228 -24.24 -15.57 -20.29
C ILE A 228 -23.14 -16.61 -20.00
N GLU A 229 -22.18 -16.80 -20.90
CA GLU A 229 -21.07 -17.74 -20.72
C GLU A 229 -20.23 -17.36 -19.49
N ILE A 230 -19.87 -16.08 -19.33
CA ILE A 230 -19.17 -15.58 -18.14
C ILE A 230 -19.98 -15.89 -16.88
N TYR A 231 -21.29 -15.58 -16.88
CA TYR A 231 -22.16 -15.81 -15.74
C TYR A 231 -22.22 -17.28 -15.35
N GLN A 232 -22.37 -18.19 -16.33
CA GLN A 232 -22.43 -19.63 -16.09
C GLN A 232 -21.13 -20.19 -15.51
N LYS A 233 -19.96 -19.73 -15.96
CA LYS A 233 -18.66 -20.13 -15.38
C LYS A 233 -18.52 -19.65 -13.94
N MET A 234 -19.03 -18.46 -13.65
CA MET A 234 -18.94 -17.86 -12.32
C MET A 234 -19.97 -18.45 -11.36
N ARG A 235 -21.19 -18.73 -11.80
CA ARG A 235 -22.29 -19.24 -10.96
C ARG A 235 -22.90 -20.50 -11.57
N PRO A 236 -22.18 -21.64 -11.51
CA PRO A 236 -22.70 -22.89 -12.05
C PRO A 236 -23.93 -23.33 -11.24
N GLY A 237 -25.09 -23.38 -11.89
CA GLY A 237 -26.36 -23.83 -11.30
C GLY A 237 -27.40 -22.73 -11.08
N GLU A 238 -27.05 -21.45 -11.26
CA GLU A 238 -28.05 -20.37 -11.30
C GLU A 238 -28.59 -20.18 -12.73
N PRO A 239 -29.88 -19.87 -12.90
CA PRO A 239 -30.44 -19.56 -14.22
C PRO A 239 -29.70 -18.40 -14.87
N ALA A 240 -29.17 -18.62 -16.07
CA ALA A 240 -28.38 -17.63 -16.80
C ALA A 240 -29.30 -16.70 -17.61
N VAL A 241 -29.98 -15.80 -16.90
CA VAL A 241 -30.79 -14.73 -17.49
C VAL A 241 -29.88 -13.56 -17.86
N ILE A 242 -30.12 -12.93 -19.01
CA ILE A 242 -29.27 -11.85 -19.52
C ILE A 242 -29.18 -10.66 -18.56
N GLU A 243 -30.27 -10.27 -17.89
CA GLU A 243 -30.26 -9.16 -16.93
C GLU A 243 -29.34 -9.45 -15.74
N ASN A 244 -29.39 -10.68 -15.20
CA ASN A 244 -28.53 -11.10 -14.10
C ASN A 244 -27.06 -11.15 -14.51
N ALA A 245 -26.79 -11.60 -15.74
CA ALA A 245 -25.45 -11.68 -16.31
C ALA A 245 -24.84 -10.28 -16.51
N GLU A 246 -25.63 -9.34 -17.05
CA GLU A 246 -25.27 -7.94 -17.20
C GLU A 246 -24.99 -7.28 -15.84
N GLU A 247 -25.89 -7.44 -14.87
CA GLU A 247 -25.73 -6.89 -13.53
C GLU A 247 -24.49 -7.46 -12.84
N PHE A 248 -24.24 -8.77 -12.98
CA PHE A 248 -23.05 -9.42 -12.45
C PHE A 248 -21.78 -8.82 -13.05
N PHE A 249 -21.70 -8.71 -14.37
CA PHE A 249 -20.52 -8.18 -15.07
C PHE A 249 -20.27 -6.70 -14.70
N GLN A 250 -21.33 -5.90 -14.62
CA GLN A 250 -21.26 -4.51 -14.18
C GLN A 250 -20.74 -4.39 -12.74
N ASN A 251 -21.25 -5.23 -11.84
CA ASN A 251 -20.83 -5.25 -10.44
C ASN A 251 -19.41 -5.81 -10.24
N ALA A 252 -18.95 -6.68 -11.14
CA ALA A 252 -17.64 -7.30 -11.06
C ALA A 252 -16.50 -6.32 -11.36
N PHE A 253 -16.69 -5.38 -12.30
CA PHE A 253 -15.58 -4.54 -12.80
C PHE A 253 -15.86 -3.04 -12.88
N PHE A 254 -17.12 -2.62 -12.95
CA PHE A 254 -17.50 -1.24 -13.31
C PHE A 254 -18.26 -0.48 -12.22
N ASN A 255 -18.69 -1.16 -11.16
CA ASN A 255 -19.40 -0.53 -10.06
C ASN A 255 -18.43 -0.03 -8.97
N PRO A 256 -18.27 1.28 -8.74
CA PRO A 256 -17.32 1.83 -7.77
C PRO A 256 -17.64 1.45 -6.31
N ARG A 257 -18.88 1.06 -5.99
CA ARG A 257 -19.23 0.54 -4.66
C ARG A 257 -18.69 -0.88 -4.43
N ARG A 258 -18.52 -1.67 -5.49
CA ARG A 258 -18.13 -3.10 -5.41
C ARG A 258 -16.74 -3.40 -5.94
N TYR A 259 -16.19 -2.51 -6.75
CA TYR A 259 -14.87 -2.64 -7.36
C TYR A 259 -14.08 -1.34 -7.21
N SER A 260 -12.80 -1.44 -6.88
CA SER A 260 -11.88 -0.31 -6.97
C SER A 260 -10.43 -0.77 -7.10
N LEU A 261 -9.70 -0.10 -7.99
CA LEU A 261 -8.26 -0.15 -8.10
C LEU A 261 -7.54 0.71 -7.04
N SER A 262 -8.27 1.59 -6.36
CA SER A 262 -7.72 2.72 -5.61
C SER A 262 -6.93 3.72 -6.48
N PRO A 263 -6.52 4.88 -5.93
CA PRO A 263 -5.62 5.79 -6.63
C PRO A 263 -4.33 5.12 -7.09
N VAL A 264 -3.83 4.17 -6.30
CA VAL A 264 -2.56 3.44 -6.52
C VAL A 264 -2.67 2.52 -7.73
N GLY A 265 -3.73 1.70 -7.79
CA GLY A 265 -3.90 0.76 -8.89
C GLY A 265 -4.15 1.46 -10.21
N ARG A 266 -4.91 2.57 -10.21
CA ARG A 266 -5.09 3.38 -11.43
C ARG A 266 -3.78 4.01 -11.88
N TYR A 267 -3.00 4.61 -10.98
CA TYR A 267 -1.67 5.15 -11.29
C TYR A 267 -0.77 4.07 -11.91
N LYS A 268 -0.72 2.89 -11.31
CA LYS A 268 0.11 1.78 -11.75
C LYS A 268 -0.30 1.22 -13.12
N ILE A 269 -1.61 1.02 -13.36
CA ILE A 269 -2.10 0.59 -14.69
C ILE A 269 -1.76 1.62 -15.76
N ASN A 270 -1.97 2.90 -15.47
CA ASN A 270 -1.66 3.98 -16.40
C ASN A 270 -0.16 4.01 -16.75
N LYS A 271 0.72 3.93 -15.74
CA LYS A 271 2.17 3.92 -15.95
C LYS A 271 2.61 2.69 -16.74
N ARG A 272 2.10 1.51 -16.39
CA ARG A 272 2.49 0.24 -17.02
C ARG A 272 2.00 0.08 -18.45
N LEU A 273 0.77 0.51 -18.75
CA LEU A 273 0.13 0.34 -20.06
C LEU A 273 0.16 1.61 -20.92
N GLY A 274 0.79 2.69 -20.46
CA GLY A 274 0.84 3.97 -21.18
C GLY A 274 -0.52 4.68 -21.30
N LEU A 275 -1.46 4.39 -20.40
CA LEU A 275 -2.82 4.95 -20.43
C LEU A 275 -2.90 6.30 -19.72
N LYS A 276 -3.86 7.15 -20.14
CA LYS A 276 -4.09 8.49 -19.58
C LYS A 276 -5.44 8.63 -18.87
N THR A 277 -5.95 7.54 -18.32
CA THR A 277 -7.24 7.52 -17.60
C THR A 277 -7.14 8.38 -16.34
N LYS A 278 -8.09 9.29 -16.11
CA LYS A 278 -8.06 10.19 -14.94
C LYS A 278 -8.14 9.39 -13.63
N ASN A 279 -7.38 9.82 -12.63
CA ASN A 279 -7.39 9.20 -11.31
C ASN A 279 -8.48 9.81 -10.40
N ASN A 280 -9.74 9.57 -10.75
CA ASN A 280 -10.92 9.99 -10.00
C ASN A 280 -11.81 8.76 -9.68
N PRO A 281 -12.85 8.87 -8.85
CA PRO A 281 -13.66 7.70 -8.47
C PRO A 281 -14.22 6.90 -9.65
N ASP A 282 -14.59 7.54 -10.76
CA ASP A 282 -15.00 6.86 -11.99
C ASP A 282 -13.83 6.17 -12.71
N GLY A 283 -12.63 6.75 -12.69
CA GLY A 283 -11.43 6.15 -13.24
C GLY A 283 -10.86 5.04 -12.36
N MET A 284 -11.21 4.96 -11.08
CA MET A 284 -10.73 3.90 -10.18
C MET A 284 -11.42 2.55 -10.40
N VAL A 285 -12.40 2.44 -11.29
CA VAL A 285 -12.89 1.16 -11.81
C VAL A 285 -12.22 0.83 -13.14
N LEU A 286 -12.31 -0.44 -13.59
CA LEU A 286 -11.78 -0.80 -14.90
C LEU A 286 -12.57 -0.13 -16.02
N LYS A 287 -11.89 0.17 -17.12
CA LYS A 287 -12.46 0.70 -18.36
C LYS A 287 -12.12 -0.24 -19.50
N LYS A 288 -12.91 -0.22 -20.58
CA LYS A 288 -12.69 -1.06 -21.78
C LYS A 288 -11.24 -1.01 -22.29
N GLY A 289 -10.63 0.19 -22.27
CA GLY A 289 -9.23 0.37 -22.66
C GLY A 289 -8.22 -0.37 -21.79
N ASP A 290 -8.50 -0.60 -20.51
CA ASP A 290 -7.60 -1.34 -19.61
C ASP A 290 -7.53 -2.82 -20.01
N PHE A 291 -8.67 -3.43 -20.34
CA PHE A 291 -8.72 -4.83 -20.79
C PHE A 291 -7.98 -5.00 -22.11
N LEU A 292 -8.23 -4.11 -23.07
CA LEU A 292 -7.61 -4.17 -24.39
C LEU A 292 -6.10 -3.96 -24.29
N ALA A 293 -5.64 -2.94 -23.55
CA ALA A 293 -4.22 -2.67 -23.39
C ALA A 293 -3.50 -3.79 -22.62
N THR A 294 -4.16 -4.42 -21.63
CA THR A 294 -3.59 -5.57 -20.91
C THR A 294 -3.40 -6.76 -21.86
N LEU A 295 -4.41 -7.09 -22.66
CA LEU A 295 -4.31 -8.17 -23.65
C LEU A 295 -3.31 -7.86 -24.75
N SER A 296 -3.26 -6.61 -25.23
CA SER A 296 -2.28 -6.16 -26.22
C SER A 296 -0.86 -6.30 -25.70
N TYR A 297 -0.59 -5.90 -24.45
CA TYR A 297 0.73 -6.09 -23.84
C TYR A 297 1.07 -7.57 -23.67
N LEU A 298 0.11 -8.41 -23.29
CA LEU A 298 0.30 -9.86 -23.18
C LEU A 298 0.60 -10.51 -24.54
N VAL A 299 -0.05 -10.05 -25.61
CA VAL A 299 0.25 -10.47 -26.98
C VAL A 299 1.67 -10.04 -27.38
N GLY A 300 2.07 -8.80 -27.08
CA GLY A 300 3.44 -8.34 -27.32
C GLY A 300 4.48 -9.25 -26.63
N LEU A 301 4.22 -9.67 -25.38
CA LEU A 301 5.10 -10.61 -24.68
C LEU A 301 5.21 -11.96 -25.37
N LEU A 302 4.10 -12.48 -25.93
CA LEU A 302 4.11 -13.71 -26.73
C LEU A 302 4.92 -13.56 -28.03
N GLU A 303 5.02 -12.34 -28.56
CA GLU A 303 5.81 -11.99 -29.74
C GLU A 303 7.29 -11.66 -29.40
N GLY A 304 7.64 -11.64 -28.11
CA GLY A 304 8.98 -11.34 -27.62
C GLY A 304 9.24 -9.86 -27.32
N GLU A 305 8.20 -9.03 -27.33
CA GLU A 305 8.26 -7.60 -27.02
C GLU A 305 7.72 -7.30 -25.62
N GLY A 306 8.48 -6.54 -24.82
CA GLY A 306 8.07 -6.10 -23.49
C GLY A 306 8.99 -6.58 -22.37
N LYS A 307 8.58 -6.34 -21.12
CA LYS A 307 9.32 -6.74 -19.92
C LYS A 307 8.39 -7.47 -18.96
N ILE A 308 8.90 -8.40 -18.17
CA ILE A 308 8.15 -9.02 -17.07
C ILE A 308 8.28 -8.21 -15.78
N ASP A 309 7.38 -8.44 -14.83
CA ASP A 309 7.38 -7.80 -13.52
C ASP A 309 7.98 -8.73 -12.46
N ASP A 310 8.93 -8.23 -11.67
CA ASP A 310 9.34 -8.86 -10.41
C ASP A 310 8.34 -8.49 -9.31
N ILE A 311 7.51 -9.44 -8.90
CA ILE A 311 6.47 -9.21 -7.89
C ILE A 311 7.06 -8.87 -6.50
N ASP A 312 8.32 -9.22 -6.24
CA ASP A 312 8.98 -8.96 -4.95
C ASP A 312 9.67 -7.58 -4.91
N HIS A 313 9.86 -6.93 -6.06
CA HIS A 313 10.34 -5.56 -6.16
C HIS A 313 9.45 -4.56 -5.40
N LEU A 314 10.04 -3.58 -4.69
CA LEU A 314 9.27 -2.65 -3.87
C LEU A 314 8.30 -1.75 -4.65
N SER A 315 8.53 -1.48 -5.94
CA SER A 315 7.53 -0.80 -6.80
C SER A 315 6.25 -1.61 -7.01
N ASN A 316 6.33 -2.92 -6.76
CA ASN A 316 5.23 -3.86 -6.83
C ASN A 316 4.61 -4.17 -5.45
N ARG A 317 5.16 -3.55 -4.39
CA ARG A 317 4.74 -3.75 -3.00
C ARG A 317 4.19 -2.45 -2.40
N HIS A 318 2.93 -2.52 -1.97
CA HIS A 318 2.20 -1.43 -1.35
C HIS A 318 2.28 -1.53 0.18
N LEU A 319 2.68 -0.44 0.83
CA LEU A 319 2.73 -0.34 2.28
C LEU A 319 1.42 0.22 2.84
N ARG A 320 0.66 -0.67 3.47
CA ARG A 320 -0.57 -0.34 4.18
C ARG A 320 -0.23 0.12 5.60
N CYS A 321 -0.26 1.43 5.81
CA CYS A 321 -0.06 2.05 7.10
C CYS A 321 -1.35 2.01 7.95
N VAL A 322 -1.27 2.41 9.23
CA VAL A 322 -2.35 2.31 10.21
C VAL A 322 -3.70 2.87 9.74
N GLY A 323 -3.71 4.06 9.14
CA GLY A 323 -4.95 4.70 8.69
C GLY A 323 -5.65 3.92 7.57
N GLU A 324 -4.88 3.41 6.61
CA GLU A 324 -5.42 2.58 5.53
C GLU A 324 -5.88 1.22 6.06
N LEU A 325 -5.12 0.60 6.97
CA LEU A 325 -5.50 -0.66 7.59
C LEU A 325 -6.84 -0.53 8.31
N ILE A 326 -7.04 0.51 9.11
CA ILE A 326 -8.30 0.78 9.81
C ILE A 326 -9.44 1.08 8.83
N SER A 327 -9.20 1.89 7.81
CA SER A 327 -10.20 2.20 6.77
C SER A 327 -10.67 0.94 6.03
N GLN A 328 -9.74 0.11 5.55
CA GLN A 328 -10.04 -0.99 4.64
C GLN A 328 -10.44 -2.28 5.35
N VAL A 329 -9.89 -2.57 6.53
CA VAL A 329 -10.12 -3.84 7.22
C VAL A 329 -11.36 -3.76 8.11
N PRO A 330 -11.36 -3.08 9.28
CA PRO A 330 -12.54 -3.03 10.12
C PRO A 330 -13.60 -2.02 9.63
N PHE A 331 -13.21 -0.82 9.23
CA PHE A 331 -14.17 0.27 9.04
C PHE A 331 -15.09 0.02 7.84
N ARG A 332 -14.53 -0.33 6.68
CA ARG A 332 -15.31 -0.73 5.48
C ARG A 332 -16.27 -1.90 5.76
N ILE A 333 -15.80 -2.95 6.44
CA ILE A 333 -16.65 -4.10 6.78
C ILE A 333 -17.77 -3.70 7.73
N GLY A 334 -17.45 -2.88 8.75
CA GLY A 334 -18.41 -2.30 9.68
C GLY A 334 -19.47 -1.46 8.98
N LEU A 335 -19.06 -0.60 8.04
CA LEU A 335 -19.93 0.25 7.24
C LEU A 335 -20.86 -0.55 6.32
N SER A 336 -20.38 -1.63 5.70
CA SER A 336 -21.23 -2.50 4.88
C SER A 336 -22.33 -3.18 5.70
N ARG A 337 -22.01 -3.62 6.92
CA ARG A 337 -23.00 -4.19 7.86
C ARG A 337 -23.96 -3.12 8.37
N PHE A 338 -23.46 -1.91 8.63
CA PHE A 338 -24.24 -0.74 9.04
C PHE A 338 -25.23 -0.31 7.96
N GLU A 339 -24.80 -0.21 6.70
CA GLU A 339 -25.65 0.09 5.55
C GLU A 339 -26.81 -0.90 5.44
N ARG A 340 -26.51 -2.20 5.53
CA ARG A 340 -27.52 -3.26 5.48
C ARG A 340 -28.55 -3.08 6.60
N MET A 341 -28.10 -2.83 7.83
CA MET A 341 -29.00 -2.64 8.96
C MET A 341 -29.87 -1.38 8.82
N ILE A 342 -29.33 -0.27 8.31
CA ILE A 342 -30.13 0.93 8.02
C ILE A 342 -31.21 0.58 7.00
N ARG A 343 -30.85 -0.12 5.91
CA ARG A 343 -31.80 -0.57 4.87
C ARG A 343 -32.93 -1.42 5.45
N ASP A 344 -32.61 -2.37 6.31
CA ASP A 344 -33.60 -3.26 6.93
C ASP A 344 -34.52 -2.50 7.91
N ARG A 345 -34.00 -1.54 8.67
CA ARG A 345 -34.81 -0.70 9.56
C ARG A 345 -35.70 0.29 8.82
N MET A 346 -35.25 0.83 7.68
CA MET A 346 -36.08 1.72 6.86
C MET A 346 -37.37 1.05 6.34
N VAL A 347 -37.39 -0.28 6.22
CA VAL A 347 -38.60 -1.03 5.84
C VAL A 347 -39.71 -0.91 6.90
N LEU A 348 -39.34 -0.77 8.17
CA LEU A 348 -40.27 -0.71 9.31
C LEU A 348 -40.90 0.68 9.49
N LEU A 349 -40.43 1.69 8.76
CA LEU A 349 -40.95 3.05 8.86
C LEU A 349 -42.34 3.16 8.21
N SER A 350 -43.32 3.55 9.02
CA SER A 350 -44.69 3.86 8.58
C SER A 350 -44.79 5.28 8.01
N ARG A 351 -45.81 5.54 7.17
CA ARG A 351 -46.03 6.84 6.50
C ARG A 351 -46.43 7.98 7.44
N ASP A 352 -47.11 7.67 8.53
CA ASP A 352 -47.85 8.66 9.35
C ASP A 352 -47.32 8.80 10.79
N GLN A 353 -46.08 8.37 11.06
CA GLN A 353 -45.47 8.47 12.40
C GLN A 353 -44.33 9.49 12.44
N ASP A 354 -44.17 10.14 13.60
CA ASP A 354 -42.97 10.92 13.92
C ASP A 354 -41.74 10.01 13.83
N VAL A 355 -40.85 10.29 12.87
CA VAL A 355 -39.68 9.47 12.63
C VAL A 355 -38.61 9.78 13.66
N ASN A 356 -38.28 8.80 14.50
CA ASN A 356 -37.11 8.88 15.37
C ASN A 356 -35.84 8.48 14.61
N LEU A 357 -35.12 9.47 14.08
CA LEU A 357 -33.85 9.27 13.37
C LEU A 357 -32.80 8.48 14.17
N SER A 358 -32.73 8.71 15.48
CA SER A 358 -31.76 8.01 16.34
C SER A 358 -32.06 6.51 16.46
N ALA A 359 -33.31 6.08 16.25
CA ALA A 359 -33.66 4.67 16.24
C ALA A 359 -33.23 3.95 14.94
N LEU A 360 -33.02 4.68 13.84
CA LEU A 360 -32.53 4.11 12.58
C LEU A 360 -31.02 3.84 12.62
N ILE A 361 -30.31 4.60 13.45
CA ILE A 361 -28.86 4.60 13.51
C ILE A 361 -28.40 3.72 14.66
N ASN A 362 -27.82 2.58 14.30
CA ASN A 362 -27.14 1.72 15.25
C ASN A 362 -25.73 1.44 14.73
N SER A 363 -24.72 1.97 15.39
CA SER A 363 -23.33 1.86 14.98
C SER A 363 -22.61 0.62 15.52
N GLN A 364 -23.31 -0.25 16.25
CA GLN A 364 -22.71 -1.47 16.83
C GLN A 364 -21.90 -2.29 15.82
N PRO A 365 -22.29 -2.45 14.53
CA PRO A 365 -21.46 -3.15 13.57
C PRO A 365 -20.09 -2.49 13.29
N ILE A 366 -20.02 -1.15 13.33
CA ILE A 366 -18.78 -0.38 13.15
C ILE A 366 -17.91 -0.54 14.40
N ILE A 367 -18.50 -0.32 15.57
CA ILE A 367 -17.82 -0.43 16.88
C ILE A 367 -17.24 -1.83 17.06
N ALA A 368 -18.03 -2.86 16.77
CA ALA A 368 -17.61 -4.26 16.89
C ALA A 368 -16.43 -4.57 15.96
N ALA A 369 -16.48 -4.14 14.70
CA ALA A 369 -15.42 -4.39 13.74
C ALA A 369 -14.10 -3.69 14.13
N ILE A 370 -14.16 -2.43 14.57
CA ILE A 370 -12.97 -1.68 15.03
C ILE A 370 -12.39 -2.34 16.29
N ASN A 371 -13.22 -2.65 17.29
CA ASN A 371 -12.77 -3.30 18.52
C ASN A 371 -12.18 -4.69 18.27
N GLU A 372 -12.76 -5.47 17.36
CA GLU A 372 -12.23 -6.76 16.93
C GLU A 372 -10.83 -6.58 16.33
N PHE A 373 -10.65 -5.64 15.40
CA PHE A 373 -9.34 -5.37 14.81
C PHE A 373 -8.29 -5.05 15.87
N PHE A 374 -8.56 -4.10 16.77
CA PHE A 374 -7.58 -3.73 17.79
C PHE A 374 -7.29 -4.87 18.77
N ARG A 375 -8.25 -5.76 19.04
CA ARG A 375 -8.08 -6.84 20.04
C ARG A 375 -7.42 -8.10 19.50
N THR A 376 -7.80 -8.55 18.30
CA THR A 376 -7.45 -9.89 17.81
C THR A 376 -6.60 -9.88 16.54
N ASN A 377 -6.52 -8.75 15.82
CA ASN A 377 -5.75 -8.70 14.58
C ASN A 377 -4.25 -8.82 14.87
N ARG A 378 -3.55 -9.64 14.07
CA ARG A 378 -2.09 -9.85 14.18
C ARG A 378 -1.27 -8.58 13.97
N LEU A 379 -1.81 -7.59 13.26
CA LEU A 379 -1.17 -6.30 13.03
C LEU A 379 -1.34 -5.35 14.23
N SER A 380 -2.30 -5.60 15.11
CA SER A 380 -2.47 -4.87 16.38
C SER A 380 -1.68 -5.56 17.48
N THR A 381 -0.40 -5.21 17.62
CA THR A 381 0.49 -5.81 18.60
C THR A 381 0.45 -5.03 19.91
N ILE A 382 0.67 -5.72 21.02
CA ILE A 382 1.01 -5.05 22.28
C ILE A 382 2.35 -4.32 22.05
N LEU A 383 2.47 -3.10 22.57
CA LEU A 383 3.70 -2.33 22.44
C LEU A 383 4.82 -3.03 23.23
N ASP A 384 5.98 -3.21 22.60
CA ASP A 384 7.18 -3.69 23.28
C ASP A 384 7.82 -2.57 24.10
N GLN A 385 7.49 -2.51 25.39
CA GLN A 385 7.92 -1.48 26.34
C GLN A 385 9.18 -1.86 27.13
N THR A 386 10.06 -2.69 26.56
CA THR A 386 11.32 -3.06 27.22
C THR A 386 12.22 -1.84 27.40
N ASN A 387 12.39 -1.02 26.36
CA ASN A 387 13.12 0.25 26.39
C ASN A 387 12.62 1.19 25.26
N PRO A 388 13.02 2.47 25.21
CA PRO A 388 12.54 3.40 24.16
C PRO A 388 12.83 2.93 22.73
N LEU A 389 13.96 2.24 22.52
CA LEU A 389 14.32 1.69 21.21
C LEU A 389 13.37 0.55 20.79
N SER A 390 13.01 -0.35 21.70
CA SER A 390 12.09 -1.46 21.40
C SER A 390 10.70 -0.97 20.99
N GLU A 391 10.22 0.09 21.63
CA GLU A 391 8.95 0.73 21.29
C GLU A 391 9.02 1.35 19.88
N LEU A 392 10.10 2.07 19.59
CA LEU A 392 10.32 2.73 18.32
C LEU A 392 10.47 1.73 17.17
N ASP A 393 11.24 0.65 17.38
CA ASP A 393 11.39 -0.44 16.42
C ASP A 393 10.01 -1.10 16.14
N ASN A 394 9.16 -1.27 17.17
CA ASN A 394 7.82 -1.81 16.98
C ASN A 394 6.95 -0.89 16.11
N LEU A 395 7.04 0.43 16.28
CA LEU A 395 6.29 1.44 15.50
C LEU A 395 6.76 1.54 14.04
N ARG A 396 8.02 1.18 13.76
CA ARG A 396 8.62 1.18 12.42
C ARG A 396 8.71 -0.21 11.78
N ARG A 397 8.05 -1.20 12.37
CA ARG A 397 8.01 -2.59 11.89
C ARG A 397 7.15 -2.72 10.64
N LEU A 398 7.64 -3.50 9.69
CA LEU A 398 6.99 -3.92 8.46
C LEU A 398 6.68 -5.42 8.53
N SER A 399 5.49 -5.81 8.09
CA SER A 399 5.09 -7.22 8.03
C SER A 399 4.47 -7.55 6.68
N VAL A 400 4.95 -8.58 6.00
CA VAL A 400 4.26 -9.14 4.81
C VAL A 400 3.07 -10.03 5.18
N MET A 401 2.94 -10.37 6.46
CA MET A 401 1.88 -11.22 7.01
C MET A 401 0.63 -10.42 7.38
N GLY A 402 -0.47 -11.12 7.60
CA GLY A 402 -1.75 -10.55 8.06
C GLY A 402 -2.86 -10.70 7.02
N PRO A 403 -4.04 -10.10 7.25
CA PRO A 403 -5.16 -10.18 6.30
C PRO A 403 -4.76 -9.66 4.92
N GLY A 404 -4.99 -10.46 3.88
CA GLY A 404 -4.61 -10.13 2.49
C GLY A 404 -3.10 -10.24 2.17
N GLY A 405 -2.26 -10.56 3.16
CA GLY A 405 -0.83 -10.81 3.01
C GLY A 405 -0.50 -12.30 2.88
N LEU A 406 0.75 -12.65 3.15
CA LEU A 406 1.24 -14.03 3.12
C LEU A 406 1.11 -14.72 4.48
N THR A 407 1.03 -16.06 4.46
CA THR A 407 1.27 -16.86 5.67
C THR A 407 2.72 -17.33 5.69
N ARG A 408 3.23 -17.69 6.87
CA ARG A 408 4.65 -18.08 7.04
C ARG A 408 5.03 -19.27 6.17
N GLU A 409 4.09 -20.21 6.03
CA GLU A 409 4.27 -21.49 5.34
C GLU A 409 4.15 -21.36 3.82
N ARG A 410 3.48 -20.30 3.35
CA ARG A 410 3.24 -20.03 1.92
C ARG A 410 4.15 -18.95 1.35
N ALA A 411 4.97 -18.33 2.19
CA ALA A 411 5.91 -17.31 1.74
C ALA A 411 7.07 -17.98 0.99
N PRO A 412 7.33 -17.61 -0.28
CA PRO A 412 8.46 -18.14 -1.03
C PRO A 412 9.79 -17.71 -0.39
N PHE A 413 10.89 -18.31 -0.83
CA PHE A 413 12.21 -17.89 -0.36
C PHE A 413 12.56 -16.47 -0.85
N SER A 414 12.16 -16.12 -2.08
CA SER A 414 12.44 -14.81 -2.70
C SER A 414 11.95 -13.62 -1.88
N ILE A 415 10.75 -13.69 -1.29
CA ILE A 415 10.21 -12.59 -0.46
C ILE A 415 10.95 -12.43 0.87
N ARG A 416 11.73 -13.43 1.29
CA ARG A 416 12.54 -13.36 2.51
C ARG A 416 13.93 -12.79 2.24
N ASP A 417 14.35 -12.77 0.99
CA ASP A 417 15.66 -12.30 0.58
C ASP A 417 15.71 -10.77 0.49
N VAL A 418 16.91 -10.22 0.48
CA VAL A 418 17.14 -8.77 0.33
C VAL A 418 17.19 -8.45 -1.15
N SER A 419 16.28 -7.58 -1.60
CA SER A 419 16.24 -7.06 -2.97
C SER A 419 16.96 -5.71 -3.06
N ALA A 420 17.60 -5.42 -4.20
CA ALA A 420 18.22 -4.12 -4.47
C ALA A 420 17.23 -2.95 -4.25
N SER A 421 15.96 -3.15 -4.58
CA SER A 421 14.88 -2.17 -4.38
C SER A 421 14.68 -1.72 -2.94
N GLN A 422 15.13 -2.52 -1.96
CA GLN A 422 15.03 -2.22 -0.53
C GLN A 422 16.04 -1.16 -0.06
N TYR A 423 17.04 -0.84 -0.88
CA TYR A 423 18.09 0.13 -0.54
C TYR A 423 17.50 1.46 -0.06
N GLY A 424 17.89 1.90 1.14
CA GLY A 424 17.41 3.15 1.73
C GLY A 424 15.92 3.18 2.12
N ARG A 425 15.18 2.07 1.95
CA ARG A 425 13.74 1.96 2.22
C ARG A 425 13.45 0.98 3.36
N VAL A 426 14.09 -0.18 3.34
CA VAL A 426 13.97 -1.23 4.34
C VAL A 426 15.38 -1.55 4.87
N CYS A 427 15.51 -1.67 6.18
CA CYS A 427 16.78 -2.01 6.82
C CYS A 427 17.21 -3.44 6.44
N PRO A 428 18.40 -3.63 5.85
CA PRO A 428 18.88 -4.97 5.49
C PRO A 428 19.45 -5.75 6.69
N VAL A 429 19.76 -5.06 7.80
CA VAL A 429 20.38 -5.65 9.00
C VAL A 429 19.32 -6.19 9.97
N ARG A 430 18.22 -5.45 10.16
CA ARG A 430 17.26 -5.71 11.23
C ARG A 430 16.14 -6.62 10.72
N SER A 431 16.11 -7.86 11.22
CA SER A 431 15.03 -8.84 11.04
C SER A 431 15.04 -9.82 12.21
N PRO A 432 13.90 -10.47 12.56
CA PRO A 432 13.94 -11.62 13.47
C PRO A 432 14.78 -12.77 12.90
N GLU A 433 15.48 -13.50 13.76
CA GLU A 433 16.33 -14.66 13.37
C GLU A 433 15.52 -15.94 13.13
N GLY A 434 14.34 -16.04 13.73
CA GLY A 434 13.51 -17.24 13.67
C GLY A 434 12.74 -17.39 12.35
N GLN A 435 11.62 -18.11 12.40
CA GLN A 435 10.78 -18.40 11.21
C GLN A 435 10.22 -17.15 10.49
N ASN A 436 10.29 -15.98 11.14
CA ASN A 436 9.85 -14.69 10.59
C ASN A 436 10.95 -13.94 9.83
N ILE A 437 12.16 -14.50 9.68
CA ILE A 437 13.24 -13.85 8.93
C ILE A 437 12.78 -13.43 7.52
N GLY A 438 13.02 -12.16 7.19
CA GLY A 438 12.60 -11.53 5.93
C GLY A 438 11.09 -11.25 5.81
N LEU A 439 10.24 -11.91 6.60
CA LEU A 439 8.79 -11.65 6.63
C LEU A 439 8.42 -10.48 7.53
N VAL A 440 9.27 -10.21 8.52
CA VAL A 440 9.20 -9.03 9.39
C VAL A 440 10.48 -8.26 9.21
N THR A 441 10.37 -7.06 8.68
CA THR A 441 11.49 -6.14 8.43
C THR A 441 11.19 -4.80 9.07
N TYR A 442 12.08 -3.82 8.91
CA TYR A 442 11.98 -2.53 9.57
C TYR A 442 12.32 -1.42 8.60
N LEU A 443 11.67 -0.26 8.73
CA LEU A 443 11.94 0.89 7.88
C LEU A 443 13.39 1.39 8.07
N ALA A 444 14.04 1.73 6.97
CA ALA A 444 15.28 2.48 7.01
C ALA A 444 15.03 3.89 7.58
N LEU A 445 16.07 4.58 8.06
CA LEU A 445 15.95 5.84 8.79
C LEU A 445 15.17 6.92 8.03
N TYR A 446 15.57 7.19 6.78
CA TYR A 446 15.00 8.28 5.98
C TYR A 446 13.88 7.84 5.04
N ALA A 447 13.46 6.59 5.12
CA ALA A 447 12.37 6.06 4.31
C ALA A 447 11.06 6.83 4.58
N LYS A 448 10.36 7.22 3.52
CA LYS A 448 9.04 7.84 3.58
C LYS A 448 8.02 7.03 2.80
N VAL A 449 6.75 7.26 3.11
CA VAL A 449 5.63 6.68 2.38
C VAL A 449 5.00 7.79 1.55
N ASN A 450 4.89 7.60 0.25
CA ASN A 450 4.30 8.59 -0.64
C ASN A 450 2.77 8.55 -0.63
N GLU A 451 2.15 9.42 -1.42
CA GLU A 451 0.68 9.52 -1.48
C GLU A 451 -0.01 8.23 -1.96
N TYR A 452 0.72 7.40 -2.72
CA TYR A 452 0.29 6.11 -3.26
C TYR A 452 0.68 4.92 -2.36
N GLY A 453 1.34 5.15 -1.22
CA GLY A 453 1.73 4.06 -0.32
C GLY A 453 2.99 3.28 -0.73
N PHE A 454 3.79 3.80 -1.67
CA PHE A 454 5.11 3.25 -1.98
C PHE A 454 6.18 3.85 -1.06
N LEU A 455 7.22 3.06 -0.81
CA LEU A 455 8.38 3.52 -0.05
C LEU A 455 9.33 4.33 -0.94
N GLU A 456 9.69 5.51 -0.46
CA GLU A 456 10.64 6.42 -1.09
C GLU A 456 11.86 6.63 -0.20
N THR A 457 12.99 6.90 -0.84
CA THR A 457 14.24 7.24 -0.16
C THR A 457 14.83 8.52 -0.75
N PRO A 458 15.54 9.34 0.05
CA PRO A 458 16.07 10.62 -0.43
C PRO A 458 17.42 10.46 -1.13
N TYR A 459 17.63 11.30 -2.15
CA TYR A 459 18.89 11.46 -2.86
C TYR A 459 19.20 12.94 -3.08
N LYS A 460 20.48 13.30 -3.15
CA LYS A 460 20.93 14.63 -3.60
C LYS A 460 21.16 14.64 -5.10
N LYS A 461 20.74 15.70 -5.78
CA LYS A 461 21.01 15.87 -7.20
C LYS A 461 22.48 16.20 -7.47
N VAL A 462 23.03 15.59 -8.52
CA VAL A 462 24.36 15.89 -9.06
C VAL A 462 24.18 16.60 -10.40
N VAL A 463 24.76 17.79 -10.53
CA VAL A 463 24.64 18.62 -11.74
C VAL A 463 25.97 18.69 -12.49
N LYS A 464 25.87 18.64 -13.81
CA LYS A 464 26.99 18.76 -14.73
C LYS A 464 27.36 20.24 -14.91
N GLU A 465 28.53 20.65 -14.44
CA GLU A 465 29.09 21.98 -14.71
C GLU A 465 30.27 21.87 -15.68
N THR A 466 30.20 22.60 -16.80
CA THR A 466 31.30 22.66 -17.77
C THR A 466 32.02 24.00 -17.63
N ARG A 467 33.29 23.98 -17.21
CA ARG A 467 34.14 25.18 -17.14
C ARG A 467 35.44 24.96 -17.90
N GLY A 468 35.73 25.81 -18.88
CA GLY A 468 36.98 25.76 -19.66
C GLY A 468 37.20 24.44 -20.42
N GLY A 469 36.14 23.81 -20.91
CA GLY A 469 36.20 22.52 -21.63
C GLY A 469 36.35 21.28 -20.74
N LYS A 470 36.41 21.44 -19.40
CA LYS A 470 36.38 20.32 -18.45
C LYS A 470 34.99 20.20 -17.84
N THR A 471 34.41 19.01 -17.95
CA THR A 471 33.18 18.63 -17.25
C THR A 471 33.54 18.25 -15.81
N LYS A 472 32.87 18.86 -14.84
CA LYS A 472 32.89 18.42 -13.44
C LYS A 472 31.46 18.19 -12.96
N MET A 473 31.31 17.26 -12.03
CA MET A 473 30.02 16.90 -11.46
C MET A 473 29.93 17.45 -10.05
N LYS A 474 28.95 18.32 -9.82
CA LYS A 474 28.77 19.05 -8.57
C LYS A 474 27.58 18.49 -7.81
N ILE A 475 27.78 18.18 -6.54
CA ILE A 475 26.71 17.76 -5.64
C ILE A 475 25.94 19.00 -5.20
N THR A 476 24.63 18.96 -5.39
CA THR A 476 23.73 20.03 -4.94
C THR A 476 23.13 19.69 -3.58
N ASP A 477 22.55 20.70 -2.95
CA ASP A 477 21.77 20.55 -1.73
C ASP A 477 20.28 20.25 -1.99
N GLU A 478 19.89 20.10 -3.25
CA GLU A 478 18.53 19.75 -3.62
C GLU A 478 18.31 18.25 -3.38
N ILE A 479 17.37 17.94 -2.49
CA ILE A 479 16.98 16.57 -2.16
C ILE A 479 15.69 16.21 -2.88
N ILE A 480 15.69 15.06 -3.54
CA ILE A 480 14.50 14.44 -4.11
C ILE A 480 14.25 13.10 -3.43
N TYR A 481 12.98 12.75 -3.25
CA TYR A 481 12.56 11.43 -2.81
C TYR A 481 12.13 10.64 -4.03
N LEU A 482 12.62 9.41 -4.17
CA LEU A 482 12.29 8.54 -5.30
C LEU A 482 11.70 7.22 -4.82
N PRO A 483 10.61 6.73 -5.42
CA PRO A 483 10.17 5.35 -5.28
C PRO A 483 11.14 4.40 -6.00
N ALA A 484 10.99 3.10 -5.75
CA ALA A 484 11.96 2.10 -6.23
C ALA A 484 12.02 1.98 -7.76
N ASP A 485 10.91 2.19 -8.47
CA ASP A 485 10.87 2.17 -9.94
C ASP A 485 11.50 3.41 -10.57
N ASP A 486 11.20 4.61 -10.04
CA ASP A 486 11.80 5.85 -10.57
C ASP A 486 13.31 5.91 -10.32
N GLU A 487 13.79 5.24 -9.27
CA GLU A 487 15.23 5.11 -8.96
C GLU A 487 16.02 4.42 -10.09
N GLU A 488 15.40 3.46 -10.79
CA GLU A 488 16.06 2.68 -11.84
C GLU A 488 16.43 3.50 -13.09
N GLU A 489 15.85 4.70 -13.24
CA GLU A 489 16.14 5.61 -14.35
C GLU A 489 17.45 6.40 -14.18
N TYR A 490 18.06 6.35 -12.98
CA TYR A 490 19.21 7.19 -12.63
C TYR A 490 20.45 6.38 -12.28
N TYR A 491 21.61 6.91 -12.62
CA TYR A 491 22.89 6.45 -12.06
C TYR A 491 23.13 7.10 -10.69
N ILE A 492 23.16 6.28 -9.64
CA ILE A 492 23.23 6.74 -8.25
C ILE A 492 24.52 6.26 -7.58
N THR A 493 25.37 7.20 -7.15
CA THR A 493 26.62 6.87 -6.44
C THR A 493 26.48 6.98 -4.92
N ALA A 494 27.43 6.38 -4.20
CA ALA A 494 27.47 6.42 -2.74
C ALA A 494 28.08 7.73 -2.21
N ASN A 495 27.75 8.10 -0.97
CA ASN A 495 28.21 9.37 -0.37
C ASN A 495 29.67 9.32 0.13
N ASP A 496 30.34 8.18 0.03
CA ASP A 496 31.72 7.97 0.46
C ASP A 496 32.78 8.44 -0.55
N VAL A 497 32.38 8.67 -1.81
CA VAL A 497 33.25 9.20 -2.89
C VAL A 497 34.01 10.47 -2.49
N ALA A 498 35.18 10.68 -3.10
CA ALA A 498 36.04 11.82 -2.83
C ALA A 498 35.49 13.12 -3.46
N ILE A 499 35.23 14.11 -2.61
CA ILE A 499 34.61 15.40 -2.95
C ILE A 499 35.58 16.52 -2.55
N ASP A 500 35.72 17.55 -3.40
CA ASP A 500 36.51 18.75 -3.08
C ASP A 500 35.73 19.77 -2.21
N GLU A 501 36.40 20.85 -1.78
CA GLU A 501 35.78 21.88 -0.91
C GLU A 501 34.59 22.60 -1.56
N ASP A 502 34.54 22.63 -2.90
CA ASP A 502 33.48 23.27 -3.68
C ASP A 502 32.30 22.32 -3.98
N GLY A 503 32.40 21.06 -3.55
CA GLY A 503 31.36 20.04 -3.71
C GLY A 503 31.42 19.26 -5.03
N TYR A 504 32.55 19.25 -5.73
CA TYR A 504 32.74 18.45 -6.94
C TYR A 504 33.32 17.07 -6.64
N ILE A 505 32.83 16.06 -7.36
CA ILE A 505 33.40 14.72 -7.33
C ILE A 505 34.76 14.74 -8.05
N THR A 506 35.79 14.23 -7.38
CA THR A 506 37.19 14.30 -7.85
C THR A 506 37.64 13.05 -8.61
N GLU A 507 36.98 11.92 -8.39
CA GLU A 507 37.23 10.65 -9.04
C GLU A 507 36.72 10.63 -10.49
N LYS A 508 37.40 9.90 -11.37
CA LYS A 508 37.00 9.78 -12.79
C LYS A 508 35.98 8.68 -13.03
N LEU A 509 36.17 7.55 -12.36
CA LEU A 509 35.25 6.42 -12.32
C LEU A 509 34.77 6.32 -10.88
N VAL A 510 33.47 6.14 -10.71
CA VAL A 510 32.86 5.96 -9.38
C VAL A 510 31.90 4.77 -9.41
N PRO A 511 31.76 4.07 -8.28
CA PRO A 511 30.74 3.04 -8.15
C PRO A 511 29.35 3.67 -8.23
N ALA A 512 28.48 3.10 -9.04
CA ALA A 512 27.09 3.52 -9.16
C ALA A 512 26.13 2.33 -9.22
N ARG A 513 24.93 2.57 -8.72
CA ARG A 513 23.78 1.69 -8.88
C ARG A 513 22.97 2.13 -10.09
N TYR A 514 22.58 1.18 -10.93
CA TYR A 514 21.71 1.41 -12.08
C TYR A 514 20.89 0.15 -12.38
N GLN A 515 19.56 0.27 -12.46
CA GLN A 515 18.64 -0.86 -12.73
C GLN A 515 18.85 -2.08 -11.81
N GLY A 516 19.20 -1.84 -10.54
CA GLY A 516 19.46 -2.88 -9.54
C GLY A 516 20.89 -3.46 -9.56
N ASP A 517 21.67 -3.18 -10.60
CA ASP A 517 23.07 -3.61 -10.71
C ASP A 517 24.03 -2.60 -10.07
N PHE A 518 25.21 -3.09 -9.68
CA PHE A 518 26.32 -2.28 -9.16
C PHE A 518 27.49 -2.30 -10.16
N LEU A 519 27.87 -1.13 -10.66
CA LEU A 519 28.84 -0.98 -11.75
C LEU A 519 29.72 0.26 -11.55
N ASP A 520 30.95 0.20 -12.06
CA ASP A 520 31.82 1.37 -12.14
C ASP A 520 31.48 2.19 -13.39
N VAL A 521 31.11 3.45 -13.19
CA VAL A 521 30.71 4.36 -14.28
C VAL A 521 31.59 5.61 -14.33
N PRO A 522 31.77 6.19 -15.53
CA PRO A 522 32.29 7.54 -15.66
C PRO A 522 31.49 8.53 -14.82
N VAL A 523 32.18 9.41 -14.09
CA VAL A 523 31.55 10.37 -13.18
C VAL A 523 30.50 11.24 -13.88
N ASP A 524 30.68 11.53 -15.18
CA ASP A 524 29.78 12.37 -15.97
C ASP A 524 28.42 11.75 -16.27
N GLN A 525 28.23 10.46 -15.96
CA GLN A 525 26.93 9.78 -16.02
C GLN A 525 26.14 9.91 -14.70
N VAL A 526 26.80 10.18 -13.58
CA VAL A 526 26.17 10.21 -12.26
C VAL A 526 25.17 11.36 -12.16
N GLN A 527 23.94 11.03 -11.78
CA GLN A 527 22.85 12.01 -11.66
C GLN A 527 22.46 12.24 -10.21
N LEU A 528 22.64 11.23 -9.35
CA LEU A 528 22.22 11.27 -7.96
C LEU A 528 23.32 10.72 -7.04
N ILE A 529 23.28 11.15 -5.79
CA ILE A 529 24.15 10.63 -4.72
C ILE A 529 23.35 10.45 -3.44
N ASP A 530 23.70 9.43 -2.67
CA ASP A 530 23.15 9.16 -1.34
C ASP A 530 23.23 10.40 -0.42
N VAL A 531 22.26 10.61 0.48
CA VAL A 531 22.30 11.78 1.39
C VAL A 531 23.30 11.58 2.53
N CYS A 532 23.44 10.35 3.01
CA CYS A 532 24.45 9.93 3.99
C CYS A 532 24.56 8.40 4.02
N PRO A 533 25.71 7.84 4.47
CA PRO A 533 25.91 6.38 4.52
C PRO A 533 24.90 5.64 5.40
N ARG A 534 24.46 6.24 6.51
CA ARG A 534 23.48 5.62 7.43
C ARG A 534 22.06 5.55 6.88
N GLN A 535 21.78 6.10 5.70
CA GLN A 535 20.42 6.09 5.16
C GLN A 535 19.87 4.68 4.89
N ILE A 536 20.77 3.70 4.73
CA ILE A 536 20.43 2.31 4.39
C ILE A 536 19.95 1.49 5.59
N VAL A 537 20.28 1.90 6.82
CA VAL A 537 19.96 1.14 8.03
C VAL A 537 18.73 1.68 8.75
N GLY A 538 18.16 0.88 9.65
CA GLY A 538 17.05 1.24 10.53
C GLY A 538 17.52 1.84 11.86
N ALA A 539 16.59 2.11 12.78
CA ALA A 539 16.87 2.79 14.05
C ALA A 539 17.86 2.02 14.94
N SER A 540 17.59 0.75 15.25
CA SER A 540 18.49 -0.10 16.05
C SER A 540 19.87 -0.25 15.42
N ALA A 541 19.95 -0.72 14.17
CA ALA A 541 21.23 -0.86 13.48
C ALA A 541 22.04 0.46 13.39
N SER A 542 21.39 1.62 13.38
CA SER A 542 22.08 2.91 13.37
C SER A 542 22.75 3.31 14.69
N LEU A 543 22.46 2.59 15.79
CA LEU A 543 23.09 2.78 17.09
C LEU A 543 24.38 1.98 17.27
N ILE A 544 24.67 1.03 16.37
CA ILE A 544 25.86 0.19 16.45
C ILE A 544 27.08 0.97 15.92
N PRO A 545 28.07 1.31 16.77
CA PRO A 545 29.30 1.92 16.29
C PRO A 545 30.13 0.89 15.51
N PHE A 546 30.84 1.33 14.47
CA PHE A 546 31.67 0.46 13.62
C PHE A 546 30.92 -0.68 12.92
N LEU A 547 29.63 -0.49 12.64
CA LEU A 547 28.78 -1.47 11.96
C LEU A 547 29.37 -2.01 10.64
N ASP A 548 30.14 -1.19 9.92
CA ASP A 548 30.84 -1.55 8.69
C ASP A 548 31.97 -2.56 8.88
N HIS A 549 32.41 -2.78 10.12
CA HIS A 549 33.42 -3.78 10.50
C HIS A 549 32.81 -5.07 11.04
N ASP A 550 31.48 -5.12 11.21
CA ASP A 550 30.77 -6.27 11.74
C ASP A 550 30.25 -7.19 10.62
N GLU A 551 30.30 -8.49 10.87
CA GLU A 551 29.63 -9.46 9.99
C GLU A 551 28.10 -9.24 10.03
N PRO A 552 27.38 -9.27 8.89
CA PRO A 552 25.93 -9.02 8.87
C PRO A 552 25.11 -9.87 9.84
N SER A 553 25.50 -11.14 10.05
CA SER A 553 24.84 -12.04 10.99
C SER A 553 24.95 -11.55 12.45
N ARG A 554 26.10 -10.98 12.82
CA ARG A 554 26.35 -10.42 14.15
C ARG A 554 25.73 -9.05 14.34
N ALA A 555 25.77 -8.22 13.31
CA ALA A 555 25.05 -6.95 13.29
C ALA A 555 23.54 -7.14 13.49
N LEU A 556 22.95 -8.16 12.84
CA LEU A 556 21.55 -8.52 13.03
C LEU A 556 21.28 -8.90 14.49
N MET A 557 22.06 -9.81 15.07
CA MET A 557 21.94 -10.21 16.48
C MET A 557 22.08 -9.01 17.42
N GLY A 558 23.08 -8.14 17.19
CA GLY A 558 23.32 -6.92 17.96
C GLY A 558 22.10 -6.00 17.96
N SER A 559 21.59 -5.67 16.78
CA SER A 559 20.39 -4.83 16.63
C SER A 559 19.15 -5.44 17.29
N HIS A 560 19.07 -6.77 17.40
CA HIS A 560 18.00 -7.46 18.11
C HIS A 560 18.15 -7.39 19.64
N MET A 561 19.36 -7.61 20.15
CA MET A 561 19.63 -7.61 21.58
C MET A 561 19.56 -6.22 22.20
N GLU A 562 19.86 -5.14 21.46
CA GLU A 562 19.65 -3.76 21.93
C GLU A 562 18.21 -3.49 22.35
N CYS A 563 17.23 -4.03 21.63
CA CYS A 563 15.81 -3.90 21.97
C CYS A 563 15.42 -4.70 23.23
N GLN A 564 16.29 -5.59 23.72
CA GLN A 564 16.06 -6.40 24.92
C GLN A 564 16.76 -5.84 26.15
N ALA A 565 17.54 -4.76 26.00
CA ALA A 565 18.25 -4.13 27.10
C ALA A 565 17.27 -3.54 28.13
N VAL A 566 17.44 -3.89 29.40
CA VAL A 566 16.57 -3.41 30.48
C VAL A 566 17.09 -2.06 31.02
N PRO A 567 16.23 -1.05 31.22
CA PRO A 567 16.62 0.21 31.83
C PRO A 567 17.20 0.02 33.24
N LEU A 568 18.41 0.53 33.47
CA LEU A 568 19.07 0.49 34.77
C LEU A 568 18.53 1.59 35.71
N ILE A 569 18.68 1.40 37.02
CA ILE A 569 18.33 2.42 38.04
C ILE A 569 19.09 3.73 37.78
N LYS A 570 20.35 3.62 37.37
CA LYS A 570 21.20 4.74 36.98
C LYS A 570 21.67 4.51 35.54
N PRO A 571 21.00 5.10 34.53
CA PRO A 571 21.44 4.98 33.15
C PRO A 571 22.71 5.81 32.93
N ASP A 572 23.67 5.23 32.23
CA ASP A 572 24.89 5.91 31.79
C ASP A 572 24.86 6.03 30.26
N ALA A 573 25.27 7.19 29.75
CA ALA A 573 25.42 7.39 28.31
C ALA A 573 26.63 6.60 27.78
N PRO A 574 26.57 6.04 26.56
CA PRO A 574 27.69 5.30 26.01
C PRO A 574 28.89 6.24 25.78
N LEU A 575 30.10 5.77 26.11
CA LEU A 575 31.34 6.50 25.84
C LEU A 575 31.64 6.60 24.35
N VAL A 576 31.27 5.55 23.60
CA VAL A 576 31.38 5.47 22.14
C VAL A 576 29.95 5.32 21.61
N GLY A 577 29.49 6.31 20.85
CA GLY A 577 28.16 6.34 20.27
C GLY A 577 28.18 6.81 18.82
N THR A 578 27.00 6.84 18.22
CA THR A 578 26.78 7.15 16.80
C THR A 578 26.16 8.53 16.58
N GLY A 579 25.69 9.17 17.66
CA GLY A 579 24.92 10.42 17.62
C GLY A 579 23.43 10.21 17.34
N MET A 580 22.99 8.95 17.19
CA MET A 580 21.57 8.60 17.06
C MET A 580 20.86 8.49 18.41
N GLU A 581 21.60 8.32 19.50
CA GLU A 581 21.09 8.13 20.87
C GLU A 581 20.25 9.30 21.38
N ALA A 582 20.51 10.52 20.90
CA ALA A 582 19.75 11.70 21.29
C ALA A 582 18.49 11.90 20.43
N ILE A 583 18.42 11.25 19.27
CA ILE A 583 17.28 11.33 18.34
C ILE A 583 16.22 10.28 18.69
N ILE A 584 16.67 9.09 19.09
CA ILE A 584 15.85 7.99 19.62
C ILE A 584 15.44 8.32 21.05
#